data_AF-A0A0B4GT13-F1
#
_entry.id   AF-A0A0B4GT13-F1
#
_cell.length_a   1.000
_cell.length_b   1.000
_cell.length_c   1.000
_cell.angle_alpha   90.00
_cell.angle_beta   90.00
_cell.angle_gamma   90.00
#
_symmetry.space_group_name_H-M   'P 1'
#
loop_
_entity.id
_entity.type
_entity.pdbx_description
1 polymer ?
#
loop_
_entity_poly.entity_id
_entity_poly.type
_entity_poly.pdbx_seq_one_letter_code
_entity_poly.pdbx_strand_id
1 'polypeptide(L)'
;MLWAFYLETRTLLYISLHIIDSANDSRIPSENYFTKGKCGHILISTRNSALKIHGNTGPEFCNVSVVGFKEAKSPLLRSSGVPSPWARDSEDDAMTVTKASGLLALAIVQAGAAIHSGLCKMKDYLKFYQGSFETSTY
;
A
#
# COMPACT_ATOMS: atom_id res chain seq x y z
N MET A 1 15.91 19.71 18.71
CA MET A 1 15.11 20.81 19.29
C MET A 1 14.29 21.38 18.14
N LEU A 2 12.99 21.10 18.09
CA LEU A 2 12.11 21.56 17.02
C LEU A 2 11.07 22.50 17.61
N TRP A 3 10.94 23.69 17.04
CA TRP A 3 9.92 24.66 17.38
C TRP A 3 8.69 24.42 16.48
N ALA A 4 7.49 24.43 17.05
CA ALA A 4 6.23 24.49 16.32
C ALA A 4 5.56 25.84 16.63
N PHE A 5 5.26 26.62 15.59
CA PHE A 5 4.53 27.87 15.72
C PHE A 5 3.03 27.65 15.49
N TYR A 6 2.21 28.31 16.29
CA TYR A 6 0.75 28.40 16.11
C TYR A 6 0.44 29.65 15.29
N LEU A 7 -0.18 29.48 14.12
CA LEU A 7 -0.77 30.58 13.35
C LEU A 7 -2.27 30.62 13.66
N GLU A 8 -2.68 31.63 14.43
CA GLU A 8 -4.09 31.95 14.63
C GLU A 8 -4.60 32.69 13.39
N THR A 9 -5.27 31.97 12.49
CA THR A 9 -5.97 32.62 11.36
C THR A 9 -7.45 32.76 11.70
N ARG A 10 -7.81 33.92 12.25
CA ARG A 10 -9.18 34.43 12.21
C ARG A 10 -9.58 34.57 10.73
N THR A 11 -10.61 33.82 10.34
CA THR A 11 -11.40 34.01 9.12
C THR A 11 -10.64 33.86 7.80
N LEU A 12 -10.18 32.65 7.48
CA LEU A 12 -9.76 32.33 6.10
C LEU A 12 -10.62 31.20 5.54
N LEU A 13 -11.26 31.49 4.40
CA LEU A 13 -11.97 30.58 3.50
C LEU A 13 -10.97 29.60 2.85
N TYR A 14 -10.24 28.80 3.65
CA TYR A 14 -9.38 27.76 3.10
C TYR A 14 -10.10 26.42 3.12
N ILE A 15 -10.25 25.85 1.93
CA ILE A 15 -10.59 24.44 1.76
C ILE A 15 -9.35 23.64 2.14
N SER A 16 -9.47 22.74 3.12
CA SER A 16 -8.36 21.91 3.60
C SER A 16 -8.56 20.43 3.25
N LEU A 17 -7.46 19.72 3.00
CA LEU A 17 -7.42 18.27 2.88
C LEU A 17 -6.46 17.72 3.92
N HIS A 18 -6.96 16.91 4.84
CA HIS A 18 -6.16 16.22 5.85
C HIS A 18 -6.09 14.73 5.50
N ILE A 19 -4.89 14.14 5.55
CA ILE A 19 -4.68 12.71 5.30
C ILE A 19 -4.17 12.08 6.59
N ILE A 20 -4.95 11.16 7.15
CA ILE A 20 -4.56 10.34 8.30
C ILE A 20 -4.23 8.96 7.75
N ASP A 21 -2.95 8.68 7.58
CA ASP A 21 -2.50 7.38 7.07
C ASP A 21 -2.31 6.36 8.19
N SER A 22 -2.69 5.11 7.93
CA SER A 22 -2.40 3.95 8.77
C SER A 22 -2.98 4.04 10.20
N ALA A 23 -4.20 4.59 10.34
CA ALA A 23 -4.91 4.76 11.62
C ALA A 23 -5.43 3.43 12.21
N ASN A 24 -4.51 2.55 12.62
CA ASN A 24 -4.82 1.18 13.05
C ASN A 24 -4.89 1.00 14.57
N ASP A 25 -4.26 1.89 15.34
CA ASP A 25 -4.18 1.79 16.80
C ASP A 25 -5.45 2.34 17.46
N SER A 26 -6.27 1.46 18.05
CA SER A 26 -7.50 1.85 18.73
C SER A 26 -7.29 2.64 20.01
N ARG A 27 -6.06 2.68 20.55
CA ARG A 27 -5.71 3.50 21.73
C ARG A 27 -5.57 4.98 21.38
N ILE A 28 -5.49 5.31 20.08
CA ILE A 28 -5.32 6.66 19.58
C ILE A 28 -6.62 7.05 18.84
N PRO A 29 -7.54 7.78 19.48
CA PRO A 29 -8.77 8.23 18.83
C PRO A 29 -8.43 9.13 17.64
N SER A 30 -8.89 8.75 16.44
CA SER A 30 -8.60 9.48 15.20
C SER A 30 -9.21 10.89 15.22
N GLU A 31 -10.31 11.03 15.95
CA GLU A 31 -11.09 12.25 16.14
C GLU A 31 -10.27 13.38 16.78
N ASN A 32 -9.24 13.02 17.57
CA ASN A 32 -8.33 14.00 18.18
C ASN A 32 -7.52 14.79 17.14
N TYR A 33 -7.38 14.26 15.92
CA TYR A 33 -6.64 14.88 14.83
C TYR A 33 -7.54 15.56 13.80
N PHE A 34 -8.86 15.52 13.98
CA PHE A 34 -9.78 16.15 13.05
C PHE A 34 -9.63 17.68 13.11
N THR A 35 -9.40 18.28 11.94
CA THR A 35 -9.30 19.74 11.84
C THR A 35 -10.66 20.36 12.13
N LYS A 36 -10.69 21.32 13.04
CA LYS A 36 -11.89 22.10 13.34
C LYS A 36 -12.08 23.15 12.24
N GLY A 37 -13.04 22.94 11.34
CA GLY A 37 -13.33 23.86 10.23
C GLY A 37 -14.59 23.44 9.46
N LYS A 38 -15.19 24.38 8.71
CA LYS A 38 -16.46 24.15 7.96
C LYS A 38 -16.25 23.65 6.53
N CYS A 39 -15.04 23.74 5.98
CA CYS A 39 -14.74 23.44 4.59
C CYS A 39 -13.45 22.60 4.49
N GLY A 40 -13.51 21.32 4.80
CA GLY A 40 -12.37 20.44 4.66
C GLY A 40 -12.74 18.98 4.50
N HIS A 41 -11.86 18.21 3.89
CA HIS A 41 -11.98 16.77 3.73
C HIS A 41 -10.91 16.06 4.57
N ILE A 42 -11.29 14.94 5.18
CA ILE A 42 -10.36 14.07 5.89
C ILE A 42 -10.40 12.73 5.17
N LEU A 43 -9.24 12.27 4.68
CA LEU A 43 -9.06 10.94 4.15
C LEU A 43 -8.33 10.09 5.18
N ILE A 44 -8.96 9.02 5.64
CA ILE A 44 -8.38 8.09 6.61
C ILE A 44 -8.09 6.76 5.92
N SER A 45 -6.83 6.32 5.96
CA SER A 45 -6.47 4.95 5.59
C SER A 45 -6.32 4.11 6.86
N THR A 46 -6.97 2.94 6.89
CA THR A 46 -6.99 2.08 8.09
C THR A 46 -7.37 0.64 7.74
N ARG A 47 -6.87 -0.31 8.53
CA ARG A 47 -7.30 -1.70 8.58
C ARG A 47 -8.38 -1.92 9.65
N ASN A 48 -8.62 -0.94 10.52
CA ASN A 48 -9.65 -1.00 11.56
C ASN A 48 -11.01 -0.60 10.98
N SER A 49 -11.86 -1.58 10.74
CA SER A 49 -13.20 -1.35 10.19
C SER A 49 -14.13 -0.56 11.12
N ALA A 50 -13.81 -0.42 12.41
CA ALA A 50 -14.61 0.38 13.34
C ALA A 50 -14.61 1.88 12.97
N LEU A 51 -13.55 2.37 12.32
CA LEU A 51 -13.44 3.78 11.91
C LEU A 51 -14.33 4.16 10.72
N LYS A 52 -15.02 3.19 10.10
CA LYS A 52 -16.00 3.47 9.04
C LYS A 52 -17.12 4.39 9.49
N ILE A 53 -17.41 4.43 10.79
CA ILE A 53 -18.42 5.34 11.39
C ILE A 53 -18.12 6.83 11.13
N HIS A 54 -16.88 7.19 10.77
CA HIS A 54 -16.50 8.56 10.45
C HIS A 54 -16.69 8.92 8.96
N GLY A 55 -16.97 7.93 8.11
CA GLY A 55 -17.25 8.16 6.69
C GLY A 55 -18.59 8.85 6.50
N ASN A 56 -18.60 10.02 5.87
CA ASN A 56 -19.82 10.83 5.70
C ASN A 56 -19.94 11.49 4.31
N THR A 57 -18.99 11.20 3.41
CA THR A 57 -18.90 11.82 2.08
C THR A 57 -18.79 10.72 1.01
N GLY A 58 -19.58 10.83 -0.06
CA GLY A 58 -19.55 9.85 -1.16
C GLY A 58 -20.00 8.45 -0.73
N PRO A 59 -19.37 7.35 -1.18
CA PRO A 59 -19.70 5.98 -0.75
C PRO A 59 -19.33 5.68 0.72
N GLU A 60 -19.00 6.71 1.52
CA GLU A 60 -18.59 6.69 2.93
C GLU A 60 -17.24 6.02 3.20
N PHE A 61 -16.93 4.92 2.50
CA PHE A 61 -15.64 4.24 2.56
C PHE A 61 -15.32 3.54 1.22
N CYS A 62 -14.05 3.24 1.01
CA CYS A 62 -13.58 2.42 -0.11
C CYS A 62 -12.83 1.21 0.43
N ASN A 63 -13.16 0.01 -0.06
CA ASN A 63 -12.39 -1.18 0.25
C ASN A 63 -11.24 -1.32 -0.76
N VAL A 64 -10.02 -1.10 -0.29
CA VAL A 64 -8.81 -1.36 -1.08
C VAL A 64 -8.50 -2.85 -0.99
N SER A 65 -9.02 -3.61 -1.94
CA SER A 65 -8.82 -5.06 -2.03
C SER A 65 -7.49 -5.42 -2.71
N VAL A 66 -7.20 -6.73 -2.76
CA VAL A 66 -6.04 -7.28 -3.47
C VAL A 66 -6.04 -6.88 -4.95
N VAL A 67 -4.85 -6.85 -5.56
CA VAL A 67 -4.75 -6.54 -6.99
C VAL A 67 -5.47 -7.63 -7.78
N GLY A 68 -6.30 -7.23 -8.74
CA GLY A 68 -6.97 -8.17 -9.63
C GLY A 68 -5.98 -9.09 -10.32
N PHE A 69 -6.35 -10.35 -10.48
CA PHE A 69 -5.45 -11.40 -10.95
C PHE A 69 -4.85 -11.11 -12.34
N LYS A 70 -5.62 -10.45 -13.22
CA LYS A 70 -5.16 -10.10 -14.57
C LYS A 70 -4.18 -8.93 -14.55
N GLU A 71 -4.36 -8.02 -13.61
CA GLU A 71 -3.59 -6.80 -13.45
C GLU A 71 -2.28 -7.04 -12.69
N ALA A 72 -2.27 -8.04 -11.79
CA ALA A 72 -1.22 -8.24 -10.81
C ALA A 72 0.15 -8.68 -11.40
N LYS A 73 0.17 -9.29 -12.59
CA LYS A 73 1.44 -9.62 -13.29
C LYS A 73 2.22 -8.39 -13.75
N SER A 74 1.51 -7.31 -14.11
CA SER A 74 2.15 -6.12 -14.68
C SER A 74 3.06 -5.39 -13.69
N PRO A 75 2.65 -5.14 -12.43
CA PRO A 75 3.54 -4.63 -11.38
C PRO A 75 4.80 -5.48 -11.20
N LEU A 76 4.67 -6.82 -11.18
CA LEU A 76 5.81 -7.71 -11.02
C LEU A 76 6.80 -7.57 -12.18
N LEU A 77 6.31 -7.68 -13.41
CA LEU A 77 7.16 -7.64 -14.61
C LEU A 77 7.88 -6.30 -14.75
N ARG A 78 7.19 -5.19 -14.44
CA ARG A 78 7.78 -3.85 -14.43
C ARG A 78 8.84 -3.70 -13.33
N SER A 79 8.52 -4.09 -12.10
CA SER A 79 9.45 -3.98 -10.96
C SER A 79 10.63 -4.94 -11.06
N SER A 80 10.50 -6.04 -11.80
CA SER A 80 11.58 -6.97 -12.15
C SER A 80 12.52 -6.43 -13.25
N GLY A 81 12.18 -5.29 -13.86
CA GLY A 81 12.95 -4.70 -14.96
C GLY A 81 12.84 -5.45 -16.28
N VAL A 82 11.80 -6.28 -16.47
CA VAL A 82 11.56 -6.97 -17.75
C VAL A 82 10.94 -5.99 -18.74
N PRO A 83 11.61 -5.67 -19.86
CA PRO A 83 11.10 -4.71 -20.83
C PRO A 83 9.84 -5.24 -21.52
N SER A 84 8.91 -4.33 -21.83
CA SER A 84 7.72 -4.61 -22.65
C SER A 84 8.08 -4.58 -24.14
N PRO A 85 7.50 -5.45 -25.01
CA PRO A 85 6.48 -6.44 -24.71
C PRO A 85 7.03 -7.70 -24.02
N TRP A 86 6.25 -8.28 -23.11
CA TRP A 86 6.66 -9.46 -22.35
C TRP A 86 6.47 -10.76 -23.13
N ALA A 87 7.47 -11.64 -23.06
CA ALA A 87 7.36 -12.99 -23.59
C ALA A 87 6.38 -13.82 -22.74
N ARG A 88 5.67 -14.78 -23.37
CA ARG A 88 4.69 -15.65 -22.68
C ARG A 88 5.28 -16.33 -21.45
N ASP A 89 6.49 -16.87 -21.56
CA ASP A 89 7.18 -17.54 -20.45
C ASP A 89 7.39 -16.59 -19.25
N SER A 90 7.74 -15.33 -19.51
CA SER A 90 7.88 -14.32 -18.44
C SER A 90 6.52 -13.98 -17.81
N GLU A 91 5.45 -13.95 -18.60
CA GLU A 91 4.10 -13.73 -18.08
C GLU A 91 3.61 -14.89 -17.21
N ASP A 92 3.93 -16.13 -17.60
CA ASP A 92 3.56 -17.35 -16.87
C ASP A 92 4.32 -17.48 -15.54
N ASP A 93 5.63 -17.20 -15.56
CA ASP A 93 6.45 -17.12 -14.34
C ASP A 93 5.95 -16.01 -13.42
N ALA A 94 5.66 -14.83 -13.99
CA ALA A 94 5.13 -13.71 -13.23
C ALA A 94 3.79 -14.03 -12.58
N MET A 95 2.91 -14.74 -13.29
CA MET A 95 1.63 -15.19 -12.76
C MET A 95 1.81 -16.12 -11.55
N THR A 96 2.78 -17.02 -11.62
CA THR A 96 3.08 -17.98 -10.54
C THR A 96 3.57 -17.25 -9.29
N VAL A 97 4.52 -16.33 -9.44
CA VAL A 97 5.03 -15.51 -8.32
C VAL A 97 3.93 -14.65 -7.72
N THR A 98 3.13 -14.01 -8.56
CA THR A 98 2.06 -13.11 -8.12
C THR A 98 0.97 -13.82 -7.32
N LYS A 99 0.62 -15.06 -7.69
CA LYS A 99 -0.27 -15.93 -6.90
C LYS A 99 0.31 -16.24 -5.53
N ALA A 100 1.57 -16.62 -5.46
CA ALA A 100 2.22 -16.97 -4.21
C ALA A 100 2.36 -15.77 -3.25
N SER A 101 2.48 -14.56 -3.79
CA SER A 101 2.48 -13.31 -3.02
C SER A 101 1.08 -12.89 -2.50
N GLY A 102 0.05 -13.73 -2.67
CA GLY A 102 -1.30 -13.46 -2.18
C GLY A 102 -1.99 -12.26 -2.86
N LEU A 103 -1.54 -11.88 -4.06
CA LEU A 103 -2.03 -10.71 -4.80
C LEU A 103 -1.86 -9.37 -4.03
N LEU A 104 -0.97 -9.33 -3.04
CA LEU A 104 -0.65 -8.12 -2.28
C LEU A 104 0.33 -7.25 -3.09
N ALA A 105 -0.08 -6.04 -3.47
CA ALA A 105 0.72 -5.14 -4.29
C ALA A 105 2.14 -4.95 -3.76
N LEU A 106 2.29 -4.77 -2.44
CA LEU A 106 3.59 -4.60 -1.80
C LEU A 106 4.48 -5.84 -1.95
N ALA A 107 3.94 -7.03 -1.68
CA ALA A 107 4.68 -8.28 -1.82
C ALA A 107 5.10 -8.54 -3.27
N ILE A 108 4.25 -8.18 -4.24
CA ILE A 108 4.56 -8.28 -5.67
C ILE A 108 5.70 -7.34 -6.06
N VAL A 109 5.65 -6.07 -5.64
CA VAL A 109 6.70 -5.09 -5.95
C VAL A 109 8.02 -5.47 -5.29
N GLN A 110 7.98 -5.97 -4.06
CA GLN A 110 9.17 -6.45 -3.36
C GLN A 110 9.78 -7.69 -4.05
N ALA A 111 8.94 -8.62 -4.51
CA ALA A 111 9.39 -9.76 -5.30
C ALA A 111 10.11 -9.31 -6.58
N GLY A 112 9.51 -8.36 -7.30
CA GLY A 112 10.13 -7.80 -8.50
C GLY A 112 11.44 -7.07 -8.22
N ALA A 113 11.52 -6.29 -7.14
CA ALA A 113 12.77 -5.64 -6.73
C ALA A 113 13.88 -6.65 -6.41
N ALA A 114 13.56 -7.78 -5.78
CA ALA A 114 14.51 -8.85 -5.52
C ALA A 114 15.01 -9.51 -6.82
N ILE A 115 14.11 -9.75 -7.78
CA ILE A 115 14.44 -10.27 -9.10
C ILE A 115 15.31 -9.28 -9.87
N HIS A 116 14.95 -8.00 -9.87
CA HIS A 116 15.69 -6.93 -10.56
C HIS A 116 17.11 -6.75 -10.01
N SER A 117 17.25 -6.88 -8.69
CA SER A 117 18.55 -6.80 -8.01
C SER A 117 19.42 -8.05 -8.21
N GLY A 118 18.93 -9.05 -8.93
CA GLY A 118 19.67 -10.29 -9.22
C GLY A 118 19.75 -11.27 -8.05
N LEU A 119 18.96 -11.07 -6.97
CA LEU A 119 18.96 -11.99 -5.82
C LEU A 119 18.41 -13.36 -6.20
N CYS A 120 17.50 -13.41 -7.17
CA CYS A 120 16.99 -14.64 -7.76
C CYS A 120 16.46 -14.37 -9.17
N LYS A 121 16.28 -15.45 -9.96
CA LYS A 121 15.53 -15.38 -11.21
C LYS A 121 14.04 -15.52 -10.91
N MET A 122 13.18 -14.95 -11.74
CA MET A 122 11.72 -14.97 -11.54
C MET A 122 11.15 -16.39 -11.37
N LYS A 123 11.57 -17.34 -12.24
CA LYS A 123 11.22 -18.76 -12.13
C LYS A 123 11.68 -19.44 -10.83
N ASP A 124 12.74 -18.91 -10.20
CA ASP A 124 13.36 -19.46 -9.00
C ASP A 124 12.92 -18.71 -7.73
N TYR A 125 12.10 -17.66 -7.87
CA TYR A 125 11.70 -16.76 -6.77
C TYR A 125 11.04 -17.52 -5.62
N LEU A 126 10.17 -18.50 -5.88
CA LEU A 126 9.50 -19.25 -4.81
C LEU A 126 10.48 -20.07 -3.97
N LYS A 127 11.47 -20.68 -4.60
CA LYS A 127 12.52 -21.43 -3.89
C LYS A 127 13.37 -20.48 -3.04
N PHE A 128 13.74 -19.33 -3.61
CA PHE A 128 14.46 -18.28 -2.90
C PHE A 128 13.68 -17.76 -1.69
N TYR A 129 12.38 -17.49 -1.86
CA TYR A 129 11.51 -16.99 -0.80
C TYR A 129 11.30 -18.02 0.31
N GLN A 130 11.24 -19.33 0.02
CA GLN A 130 11.13 -20.37 1.04
C GLN A 130 12.44 -20.53 1.84
N GLY A 131 13.59 -20.56 1.17
CA GLY A 131 14.90 -20.72 1.82
C GLY A 131 15.30 -19.53 2.72
N SER A 132 14.73 -18.34 2.52
CA SER A 132 14.99 -17.19 3.39
C SER A 132 14.34 -17.31 4.78
N PHE A 133 13.27 -18.10 4.92
CA PHE A 133 12.66 -18.39 6.23
C PHE A 133 13.43 -19.47 7.00
N GLU A 134 14.04 -20.43 6.31
CA GLU A 134 14.85 -21.49 6.95
C GLU A 134 16.18 -20.97 7.52
N THR A 135 16.68 -19.87 6.98
CA THR A 135 17.92 -19.22 7.44
C THR A 135 17.70 -18.17 8.55
N SER A 136 16.44 -17.79 8.82
CA SER A 136 16.08 -16.77 9.81
C SER A 136 15.70 -17.33 11.19
N THR A 137 15.87 -18.63 11.42
CA THR A 137 15.64 -19.29 12.72
C THR A 137 16.93 -19.47 13.52
N TYR A 138 17.58 -18.35 13.89
CA TYR A 138 18.64 -18.32 14.90
C TYR A 138 18.41 -17.17 15.89
#